data_AF-A0A432JD28-F1
#
_entry.id   AF-A0A432JD28-F1
#
_cell.length_a   1.000
_cell.length_b   1.000
_cell.length_c   1.000
_cell.angle_alpha   90.00
_cell.angle_beta   90.00
_cell.angle_gamma   90.00
#
_symmetry.space_group_name_H-M   'P 1'
#
loop_
_entity.id
_entity.type
_entity.pdbx_description
1 polymer ?
#
loop_
_entity_poly.entity_id
_entity_poly.type
_entity_poly.pdbx_seq_one_letter_code
_entity_poly.pdbx_strand_id
1 'polypeptide(L)'
;MAETNDLQYADVHRDVVRSIVETGPRYYVTLVTAIGVTLLCFFFPWFYQLYYGLGAAGMNHPTVWGTYLASFIFWIGLSHSGTLLSCVLHLTNSPWRKAMYRSAEAMTLFSLMVAATFVMVHVGRPWFIHWAVPYPNQMEMWPNFRSPLMFDVMAITTYLTGSSIFIYIGTIPDFAAVRDRTTGWRNHMYALLSLGWRGTDKEWHCLHWAYTFLAVLIIPLAVSVHSIVSWDF
;
A
#
# COMPACT_ATOMS: atom_id res chain seq x y z
N MET A 1 26.15 29.93 5.78
CA MET A 1 25.65 29.95 7.17
C MET A 1 24.20 29.54 7.09
N ALA A 2 23.91 28.26 7.33
CA ALA A 2 22.53 27.79 7.36
C ALA A 2 21.94 28.22 8.71
N GLU A 3 20.89 29.04 8.70
CA GLU A 3 20.07 29.29 9.88
C GLU A 3 19.56 27.93 10.36
N THR A 4 20.13 27.43 11.46
CA THR A 4 19.53 26.36 12.26
C THR A 4 18.27 26.95 12.88
N ASN A 5 17.17 26.87 12.13
CA ASN A 5 15.86 27.23 12.62
C ASN A 5 15.58 26.31 13.82
N ASP A 6 15.62 26.84 15.05
CA ASP A 6 15.38 26.09 16.28
C ASP A 6 13.89 25.71 16.37
N LEU A 7 13.49 24.77 15.54
CA LEU A 7 12.13 24.25 15.47
C LEU A 7 11.83 23.45 16.73
N GLN A 8 10.84 23.87 17.50
CA GLN A 8 10.38 23.13 18.67
C GLN A 8 9.49 21.96 18.23
N TYR A 9 9.43 20.89 19.03
CA TYR A 9 8.52 19.76 18.79
C TYR A 9 7.04 20.19 18.60
N ALA A 10 6.63 21.25 19.31
CA ALA A 10 5.28 21.79 19.21
C ALA A 10 4.99 22.41 17.84
N ASP A 11 5.97 23.08 17.23
CA ASP A 11 5.83 23.69 15.90
C ASP A 11 5.69 22.62 14.82
N VAL A 12 6.57 21.61 14.84
CA VAL A 12 6.51 20.47 13.90
C VAL A 12 5.16 19.75 14.02
N HIS A 13 4.74 19.44 15.25
CA HIS A 13 3.47 18.77 15.48
C HIS A 13 2.27 19.61 14.98
N ARG A 14 2.26 20.92 15.25
CA ARG A 14 1.20 21.82 14.78
C ARG A 14 1.15 21.86 13.25
N ASP A 15 2.29 21.95 12.58
CA ASP A 15 2.35 22.07 11.12
C ASP A 15 1.89 20.78 10.43
N VAL A 16 2.29 19.61 10.95
CA VAL A 16 1.82 18.32 10.43
C VAL A 16 0.33 18.13 10.65
N VAL A 17 -0.19 18.38 11.86
CA VAL A 17 -1.64 18.24 12.13
C VAL A 17 -2.46 19.23 11.30
N ARG A 18 -1.97 20.45 11.12
CA ARG A 18 -2.62 21.47 10.29
C ARG A 18 -2.81 20.98 8.86
N SER A 19 -1.81 20.32 8.27
CA SER A 19 -1.90 19.78 6.90
C SER A 19 -2.97 18.71 6.72
N ILE A 20 -3.37 18.03 7.80
CA ILE A 20 -4.40 16.98 7.80
C ILE A 20 -5.80 17.58 8.05
N VAL A 21 -5.90 18.57 8.94
CA VAL A 21 -7.18 19.09 9.41
C VAL A 21 -7.71 20.21 8.52
N GLU A 22 -6.83 21.14 8.11
CA GLU A 22 -7.20 22.29 7.28
C GLU A 22 -7.16 21.91 5.80
N THR A 23 -8.35 21.83 5.19
CA THR A 23 -8.50 21.51 3.77
C THR A 23 -8.92 22.76 3.02
N GLY A 24 -8.15 23.14 2.00
CA GLY A 24 -8.43 24.30 1.15
C GLY A 24 -9.23 23.94 -0.11
N PRO A 25 -9.79 24.93 -0.84
CA PRO A 25 -10.53 24.67 -2.08
C PRO A 25 -9.66 24.02 -3.16
N ARG A 26 -8.36 24.33 -3.20
CA ARG A 26 -7.39 23.71 -4.10
C ARG A 26 -7.27 22.20 -3.89
N TYR A 27 -7.29 21.75 -2.63
CA TYR A 27 -7.25 20.32 -2.30
C TYR A 27 -8.46 19.59 -2.89
N TYR A 28 -9.66 20.14 -2.71
CA TYR A 28 -10.88 19.56 -3.27
C TYR A 28 -10.87 19.54 -4.80
N VAL A 29 -10.38 20.59 -5.45
CA VAL A 29 -10.20 20.60 -6.92
C VAL A 29 -9.24 19.48 -7.34
N THR A 30 -8.06 19.37 -6.71
CA THR A 30 -7.09 18.30 -7.04
C THR A 30 -7.66 16.90 -6.80
N LEU A 31 -8.43 16.73 -5.72
CA LEU A 31 -9.05 15.45 -5.39
C LEU A 31 -10.13 15.06 -6.41
N VAL A 32 -11.02 15.99 -6.76
CA VAL A 32 -12.06 15.75 -7.78
C VAL A 32 -11.43 15.49 -9.14
N THR A 33 -10.36 16.21 -9.51
CA THR A 33 -9.65 15.94 -10.76
C THR A 33 -8.98 14.57 -10.75
N ALA A 34 -8.34 14.17 -9.65
CA ALA A 34 -7.71 12.85 -9.54
C ALA A 34 -8.75 11.73 -9.66
N ILE A 35 -9.86 11.83 -8.92
CA ILE A 35 -10.97 10.87 -8.99
C ILE A 35 -11.55 10.82 -10.41
N GLY A 36 -11.79 11.99 -11.03
CA GLY A 36 -12.31 12.08 -12.39
C GLY A 36 -11.39 11.41 -13.41
N VAL A 37 -10.07 11.64 -13.33
CA VAL A 37 -9.07 10.99 -14.17
C VAL A 37 -9.06 9.47 -13.94
N THR A 38 -9.11 8.99 -12.70
CA THR A 38 -9.17 7.55 -12.42
C THR A 38 -10.44 6.92 -12.99
N LEU A 39 -11.61 7.55 -12.84
CA LEU A 39 -12.86 7.01 -13.38
C LEU A 39 -12.87 6.98 -14.91
N LEU A 40 -12.42 8.05 -15.56
CA LEU A 40 -12.45 8.19 -17.02
C LEU A 40 -11.33 7.42 -17.72
N CYS A 41 -10.11 7.42 -17.17
CA CYS A 41 -8.95 6.83 -17.84
C CYS A 41 -8.67 5.38 -17.40
N PHE A 42 -9.14 4.95 -16.22
CA PHE A 42 -8.92 3.58 -15.75
C PHE A 42 -10.21 2.76 -15.77
N PHE A 43 -11.24 3.17 -15.03
CA PHE A 43 -12.46 2.36 -14.90
C PHE A 43 -13.27 2.27 -16.19
N PHE A 44 -13.45 3.37 -16.93
CA PHE A 44 -14.23 3.35 -18.17
C PHE A 44 -13.64 2.39 -19.24
N PRO A 45 -12.34 2.44 -19.58
CA PRO A 45 -11.74 1.47 -20.49
C PRO A 45 -11.78 0.03 -19.95
N TRP A 46 -11.64 -0.16 -18.63
CA TRP A 46 -11.74 -1.48 -18.04
C TRP A 46 -13.15 -2.08 -18.18
N PHE A 47 -14.22 -1.30 -17.92
CA PHE A 47 -15.59 -1.76 -18.16
C PHE A 47 -15.86 -2.05 -19.64
N TYR A 48 -15.32 -1.22 -20.54
CA TYR A 48 -15.37 -1.50 -21.97
C TYR A 48 -14.71 -2.84 -22.31
N GLN A 49 -13.52 -3.12 -21.77
CA GLN A 49 -12.84 -4.41 -21.93
C GLN A 49 -13.67 -5.57 -21.37
N LEU A 50 -14.33 -5.42 -20.22
CA LEU A 50 -15.15 -6.50 -19.65
C LEU A 50 -16.32 -6.88 -20.56
N TYR A 51 -16.87 -5.92 -21.31
CA TYR A 51 -17.97 -6.17 -22.25
C TYR A 51 -17.50 -6.75 -23.59
N TYR A 52 -16.43 -6.17 -24.18
CA TYR A 52 -15.95 -6.54 -25.52
C TYR A 52 -14.85 -7.61 -25.53
N GLY A 53 -14.28 -7.93 -24.36
CA GLY A 53 -13.20 -8.90 -24.18
C GLY A 53 -11.79 -8.30 -24.18
N LEU A 54 -10.80 -9.11 -23.79
CA LEU A 54 -9.38 -8.72 -23.66
C LEU A 54 -8.74 -8.20 -24.96
N GLY A 55 -9.28 -8.58 -26.13
CA GLY A 55 -8.79 -8.09 -27.43
C GLY A 55 -8.94 -6.57 -27.60
N ALA A 56 -9.86 -5.94 -26.86
CA ALA A 56 -10.02 -4.48 -26.84
C ALA A 56 -8.76 -3.73 -26.37
N ALA A 57 -7.91 -4.39 -25.57
CA ALA A 57 -6.66 -3.83 -25.08
C ALA A 57 -5.48 -3.96 -26.07
N GLY A 58 -5.72 -4.49 -27.28
CA GLY A 58 -4.68 -4.72 -28.28
C GLY A 58 -3.82 -5.97 -28.00
N MET A 59 -4.30 -6.86 -27.14
CA MET A 59 -3.67 -8.15 -26.85
C MET A 59 -3.86 -9.08 -28.05
N ASN A 60 -2.76 -9.55 -28.65
CA ASN A 60 -2.78 -10.43 -29.80
C ASN A 60 -1.97 -11.69 -29.51
N HIS A 61 -2.28 -12.80 -30.17
CA HIS A 61 -1.34 -13.93 -30.23
C HIS A 61 -0.19 -13.55 -31.18
N PRO A 62 1.10 -13.66 -30.77
CA PRO A 62 1.62 -14.38 -29.61
C PRO A 62 1.83 -13.56 -28.32
N THR A 63 1.74 -12.23 -28.36
CA THR A 63 1.98 -11.34 -27.21
C THR A 63 0.74 -11.15 -26.31
N VAL A 64 0.48 -12.12 -25.45
CA VAL A 64 -0.73 -12.18 -24.60
C VAL A 64 -0.66 -11.41 -23.28
N TRP A 65 0.52 -10.90 -22.88
CA TRP A 65 0.71 -10.20 -21.59
C TRP A 65 0.92 -8.68 -21.70
N GLY A 66 1.59 -8.25 -22.77
CA GLY A 66 1.60 -6.87 -23.27
C GLY A 66 1.76 -5.80 -22.19
N THR A 67 0.91 -4.78 -22.25
CA THR A 67 0.99 -3.60 -21.38
C THR A 67 0.50 -3.85 -19.96
N TYR A 68 -0.42 -4.80 -19.73
CA TYR A 68 -0.95 -5.06 -18.40
C TYR A 68 0.08 -5.68 -17.48
N LEU A 69 0.76 -6.73 -17.93
CA LEU A 69 1.77 -7.36 -17.08
C LEU A 69 3.00 -6.46 -16.91
N ALA A 70 3.39 -5.70 -17.93
CA ALA A 70 4.44 -4.69 -17.81
C ALA A 70 4.09 -3.61 -16.76
N SER A 71 2.83 -3.14 -16.76
CA SER A 71 2.35 -2.17 -15.76
C SER A 71 2.32 -2.79 -14.37
N PHE A 72 1.87 -4.03 -14.24
CA PHE A 72 1.88 -4.77 -12.99
C PHE A 72 3.30 -4.85 -12.38
N ILE A 73 4.29 -5.31 -13.15
CA ILE A 73 5.69 -5.40 -12.69
C ILE A 73 6.22 -4.02 -12.29
N PHE A 74 5.90 -2.98 -13.07
CA PHE A 74 6.30 -1.61 -12.74
C PHE A 74 5.76 -1.16 -11.37
N TRP A 75 4.48 -1.39 -11.09
CA TRP A 75 3.87 -1.00 -9.81
C TRP A 75 4.37 -1.85 -8.64
N ILE A 76 4.60 -3.15 -8.83
CA ILE A 76 5.27 -4.00 -7.84
C ILE A 76 6.69 -3.50 -7.57
N GLY A 77 7.46 -3.18 -8.60
CA GLY A 77 8.80 -2.61 -8.48
C GLY A 77 8.82 -1.31 -7.69
N LEU A 78 7.90 -0.39 -7.98
CA LEU A 78 7.74 0.86 -7.21
C LEU A 78 7.42 0.60 -5.74
N SER A 79 6.60 -0.41 -5.44
CA SER A 79 6.23 -0.74 -4.07
C SER A 79 7.44 -1.17 -3.22
N HIS A 80 8.36 -1.96 -3.78
CA HIS A 80 9.54 -2.43 -3.05
C HIS A 80 10.45 -1.29 -2.61
N SER A 81 10.62 -0.26 -3.45
CA SER A 81 11.42 0.91 -3.13
C SER A 81 10.97 1.57 -1.81
N GLY A 82 9.66 1.69 -1.59
CA GLY A 82 9.12 2.32 -0.39
C GLY A 82 9.35 1.50 0.89
N THR A 83 9.01 0.20 0.87
CA THR A 83 9.20 -0.66 2.04
C THR A 83 10.65 -0.90 2.38
N LEU A 84 11.50 -1.14 1.38
CA LEU A 84 12.93 -1.36 1.61
C LEU A 84 13.57 -0.09 2.16
N LEU A 85 13.21 1.09 1.64
CA LEU A 85 13.68 2.35 2.19
C LEU A 85 13.25 2.53 3.66
N SER A 86 11.97 2.33 4.00
CA SER A 86 11.53 2.47 5.40
C SER A 86 12.20 1.44 6.33
N CYS A 87 12.26 0.17 5.93
CA CYS A 87 12.77 -0.91 6.78
C CYS A 87 14.30 -0.89 6.91
N VAL A 88 15.05 -0.67 5.83
CA VAL A 88 16.52 -0.62 5.87
C VAL A 88 16.99 0.60 6.64
N LEU A 89 16.37 1.77 6.44
CA LEU A 89 16.66 2.95 7.24
C LEU A 89 16.23 2.78 8.69
N HIS A 90 15.25 1.92 8.96
CA HIS A 90 14.88 1.52 10.30
C HIS A 90 16.01 0.76 10.99
N LEU A 91 16.49 -0.32 10.36
CA LEU A 91 17.55 -1.17 10.91
C LEU A 91 18.89 -0.45 11.03
N THR A 92 19.22 0.43 10.09
CA THR A 92 20.46 1.22 10.12
C THR A 92 20.41 2.42 11.06
N ASN A 93 19.29 2.63 11.78
CA ASN A 93 19.09 3.75 12.70
C ASN A 93 19.38 5.13 12.08
N SER A 94 19.09 5.30 10.79
CA SER A 94 19.42 6.54 10.09
C SER A 94 18.48 7.70 10.50
N PRO A 95 19.01 8.87 10.92
CA PRO A 95 18.20 9.95 11.50
C PRO A 95 17.30 10.66 10.48
N TRP A 96 17.69 10.72 9.20
CA TRP A 96 16.92 11.39 8.15
C TRP A 96 15.64 10.62 7.75
N ARG A 97 15.53 9.35 8.15
CA ARG A 97 14.35 8.52 7.94
C ARG A 97 13.06 9.20 8.41
N LYS A 98 13.12 9.93 9.53
CA LYS A 98 11.95 10.53 10.21
C LYS A 98 11.13 11.47 9.32
N ALA A 99 11.72 12.06 8.29
CA ALA A 99 10.98 12.93 7.37
C ALA A 99 10.23 12.16 6.27
N MET A 100 10.67 10.94 5.92
CA MET A 100 10.26 10.25 4.69
C MET A 100 9.57 8.90 4.90
N TYR A 101 9.73 8.28 6.07
CA TYR A 101 9.26 6.90 6.30
C TYR A 101 7.76 6.73 6.05
N ARG A 102 6.94 7.66 6.55
CA ARG A 102 5.48 7.57 6.43
C ARG A 102 5.01 7.68 4.98
N SER A 103 5.61 8.59 4.21
CA SER A 103 5.32 8.72 2.77
C SER A 103 5.79 7.51 1.98
N ALA A 104 6.93 6.92 2.33
CA ALA A 104 7.46 5.73 1.67
C ALA A 104 6.59 4.48 1.92
N GLU A 105 6.11 4.31 3.15
CA GLU A 105 5.14 3.27 3.52
C GLU A 105 3.82 3.44 2.76
N ALA A 106 3.29 4.67 2.72
CA ALA A 106 2.06 4.97 1.99
C ALA A 106 2.22 4.69 0.48
N MET A 107 3.33 5.13 -0.11
CA MET A 107 3.66 4.87 -1.51
C MET A 107 3.67 3.37 -1.81
N THR A 108 4.22 2.55 -0.91
CA THR A 108 4.23 1.09 -1.05
C THR A 108 2.81 0.54 -1.08
N LEU A 109 1.99 0.91 -0.10
CA LEU A 109 0.61 0.41 0.02
C LEU A 109 -0.22 0.79 -1.21
N PHE A 110 -0.16 2.05 -1.64
CA PHE A 110 -0.91 2.51 -2.81
C PHE A 110 -0.43 1.85 -4.10
N SER A 111 0.89 1.69 -4.28
CA SER A 111 1.44 0.99 -5.45
C SER A 111 1.01 -0.47 -5.48
N LEU A 112 0.96 -1.15 -4.33
CA LEU A 112 0.47 -2.53 -4.24
C LEU A 112 -1.01 -2.67 -4.57
N MET A 113 -1.86 -1.73 -4.12
CA MET A 113 -3.27 -1.75 -4.48
C MET A 113 -3.49 -1.57 -5.98
N VAL A 114 -2.70 -0.70 -6.62
CA VAL A 114 -2.74 -0.53 -8.08
C VAL A 114 -2.25 -1.79 -8.78
N ALA A 115 -1.14 -2.39 -8.33
CA ALA A 115 -0.62 -3.65 -8.87
C ALA A 115 -1.65 -4.80 -8.76
N ALA A 116 -2.29 -4.96 -7.59
CA ALA A 116 -3.34 -5.96 -7.39
C ALA A 116 -4.56 -5.71 -8.30
N THR A 117 -4.84 -4.46 -8.65
CA THR A 117 -5.89 -4.14 -9.61
C THR A 117 -5.52 -4.59 -11.03
N PHE A 118 -4.25 -4.46 -11.43
CA PHE A 118 -3.79 -4.99 -12.72
C PHE A 118 -3.89 -6.52 -12.81
N VAL A 119 -3.75 -7.25 -11.70
CA VAL A 119 -4.06 -8.68 -11.62
C VAL A 119 -5.51 -8.95 -12.01
N MET A 120 -6.45 -8.15 -11.52
CA MET A 120 -7.87 -8.30 -11.88
C MET A 120 -8.16 -7.89 -13.32
N VAL A 121 -7.51 -6.84 -13.82
CA VAL A 121 -7.75 -6.30 -15.17
C VAL A 121 -7.22 -7.24 -16.26
N HIS A 122 -6.11 -7.94 -16.04
CA HIS A 122 -5.53 -8.81 -17.08
C HIS A 122 -6.32 -10.11 -17.29
N VAL A 123 -7.15 -10.52 -16.31
CA VAL A 123 -7.91 -11.77 -16.40
C VAL A 123 -9.19 -11.53 -17.20
N GLY A 124 -9.44 -12.36 -18.22
CA GLY A 124 -10.63 -12.22 -19.06
C GLY A 124 -11.96 -12.51 -18.34
N ARG A 125 -11.90 -13.21 -17.21
CA ARG A 125 -13.04 -13.55 -16.34
C ARG A 125 -12.72 -13.25 -14.87
N PRO A 126 -12.73 -11.97 -14.45
CA PRO A 126 -12.30 -11.59 -13.11
C PRO A 126 -13.19 -12.17 -12.00
N TRP A 127 -14.46 -12.50 -12.28
CA TRP A 127 -15.36 -13.12 -11.31
C TRP A 127 -14.92 -14.51 -10.83
N PHE A 128 -14.02 -15.19 -11.53
CA PHE A 128 -13.46 -16.49 -11.14
C PHE A 128 -12.11 -16.41 -10.43
N ILE A 129 -11.60 -15.21 -10.12
CA ILE A 129 -10.29 -15.03 -9.44
C ILE A 129 -10.24 -15.74 -8.09
N HIS A 130 -11.39 -15.89 -7.41
CA HIS A 130 -11.47 -16.60 -6.13
C HIS A 130 -11.02 -18.07 -6.22
N TRP A 131 -11.04 -18.70 -7.39
CA TRP A 131 -10.51 -20.07 -7.58
C TRP A 131 -8.98 -20.16 -7.50
N ALA A 132 -8.26 -19.04 -7.54
CA ALA A 132 -6.83 -19.02 -7.28
C ALA A 132 -6.49 -19.17 -5.78
N VAL A 133 -7.48 -18.93 -4.89
CA VAL A 133 -7.28 -19.04 -3.45
C VAL A 133 -7.42 -20.51 -3.02
N PRO A 134 -6.49 -21.05 -2.21
CA PRO A 134 -6.58 -22.41 -1.71
C PRO A 134 -7.60 -22.49 -0.55
N TYR A 135 -8.88 -22.67 -0.89
CA TYR A 135 -9.96 -22.90 0.09
C TYR A 135 -10.74 -24.18 -0.25
N PRO A 136 -11.25 -24.91 0.77
CA PRO A 136 -12.05 -26.11 0.52
C PRO A 136 -13.36 -25.72 -0.16
N ASN A 137 -13.60 -26.27 -1.35
CA ASN A 137 -14.84 -26.10 -2.10
C ASN A 137 -15.61 -27.43 -2.19
N GLN A 138 -16.88 -27.34 -2.58
CA GLN A 138 -17.75 -28.52 -2.74
C GLN A 138 -17.29 -29.49 -3.83
N MET A 139 -16.38 -29.06 -4.71
CA MET A 139 -15.89 -29.82 -5.84
C MET A 139 -14.55 -30.50 -5.54
N GLU A 140 -14.03 -30.37 -4.31
CA GLU A 140 -12.71 -30.83 -3.87
C GLU A 140 -11.55 -30.40 -4.79
N MET A 141 -11.73 -29.28 -5.50
CA MET A 141 -10.73 -28.75 -6.43
C MET A 141 -9.76 -27.80 -5.74
N TRP A 142 -8.48 -27.95 -6.08
CA TRP A 142 -7.39 -27.13 -5.56
C TRP A 142 -6.63 -26.42 -6.68
N PRO A 143 -6.04 -25.25 -6.41
CA PRO A 143 -5.15 -24.61 -7.37
C PRO A 143 -3.88 -25.44 -7.60
N ASN A 144 -3.25 -25.27 -8.76
CA ASN A 144 -2.01 -25.95 -9.09
C ASN A 144 -0.82 -25.25 -8.42
N PHE A 145 -0.28 -25.85 -7.35
CA PHE A 145 0.87 -25.35 -6.61
C PHE A 145 2.21 -25.36 -7.38
N ARG A 146 2.23 -25.78 -8.65
CA ARG A 146 3.42 -25.66 -9.51
C ARG A 146 3.39 -24.41 -10.39
N SER A 147 2.28 -23.68 -10.44
CA SER A 147 2.13 -22.50 -11.28
C SER A 147 2.72 -21.26 -10.61
N PRO A 148 3.68 -20.57 -11.25
CA PRO A 148 4.23 -19.30 -10.75
C PRO A 148 3.15 -18.23 -10.47
N LEU A 149 2.17 -18.10 -11.37
CA LEU A 149 1.02 -17.19 -11.21
C LEU A 149 0.20 -17.42 -9.92
N MET A 150 0.13 -18.66 -9.43
CA MET A 150 -0.54 -18.95 -8.16
C MET A 150 0.32 -18.48 -6.97
N PHE A 151 1.65 -18.61 -7.06
CA PHE A 151 2.54 -18.02 -6.06
C PHE A 151 2.47 -16.50 -6.04
N ASP A 152 2.23 -15.88 -7.20
CA ASP A 152 2.01 -14.43 -7.31
C ASP A 152 0.81 -13.96 -6.48
N VAL A 153 -0.34 -14.65 -6.57
CA VAL A 153 -1.52 -14.34 -5.75
C VAL A 153 -1.19 -14.41 -4.24
N MET A 154 -0.43 -15.44 -3.82
CA MET A 154 -0.01 -15.59 -2.43
C MET A 154 1.00 -14.53 -1.99
N ALA A 155 1.98 -14.22 -2.84
CA ALA A 155 3.02 -13.23 -2.58
C ALA A 155 2.43 -11.83 -2.46
N ILE A 156 1.58 -11.41 -3.40
CA ILE A 156 0.91 -10.12 -3.37
C ILE A 156 0.00 -10.01 -2.15
N THR A 157 -0.79 -11.04 -1.85
CA THR A 157 -1.72 -11.01 -0.71
C THR A 157 -0.97 -10.89 0.62
N THR A 158 0.10 -11.67 0.81
CA THR A 158 0.93 -11.61 2.03
C THR A 158 1.67 -10.28 2.13
N TYR A 159 2.16 -9.74 1.02
CA TYR A 159 2.87 -8.47 0.99
C TYR A 159 1.97 -7.26 1.21
N LEU A 160 0.78 -7.24 0.61
CA LEU A 160 -0.24 -6.23 0.85
C LEU A 160 -0.70 -6.26 2.31
N THR A 161 -0.92 -7.45 2.87
CA THR A 161 -1.31 -7.61 4.28
C THR A 161 -0.20 -7.13 5.21
N GLY A 162 1.04 -7.60 5.01
CA GLY A 162 2.19 -7.19 5.81
C GLY A 162 2.44 -5.68 5.76
N SER A 163 2.38 -5.09 4.56
CA SER A 163 2.55 -3.64 4.37
C SER A 163 1.42 -2.83 5.01
N SER A 164 0.18 -3.31 4.93
CA SER A 164 -0.98 -2.68 5.58
C SER A 164 -0.84 -2.68 7.09
N ILE A 165 -0.42 -3.80 7.69
CA ILE A 165 -0.18 -3.90 9.13
C ILE A 165 0.99 -2.99 9.53
N PHE A 166 2.05 -2.95 8.74
CA PHE A 166 3.24 -2.15 9.02
C PHE A 166 2.93 -0.64 9.11
N ILE A 167 2.29 -0.09 8.08
CA ILE A 167 1.91 1.33 8.08
C ILE A 167 0.86 1.61 9.17
N TYR A 168 -0.08 0.69 9.41
CA TYR A 168 -1.10 0.85 10.43
C TYR A 168 -0.48 0.93 11.83
N ILE A 169 0.36 -0.03 12.22
CA ILE A 169 1.05 -0.03 13.51
C ILE A 169 1.87 1.25 13.66
N GLY A 170 2.60 1.64 12.61
CA GLY A 170 3.37 2.87 12.62
C GLY A 170 2.52 4.12 12.86
N THR A 171 1.29 4.18 12.33
CA THR A 171 0.41 5.36 12.39
C THR A 171 -0.47 5.46 13.64
N ILE A 172 -0.52 4.42 14.49
CA ILE A 172 -1.27 4.45 15.77
C ILE A 172 -0.98 5.71 16.62
N PRO A 173 0.29 6.07 16.93
CA PRO A 173 0.59 7.28 17.70
C PRO A 173 0.23 8.57 16.94
N ASP A 174 0.31 8.56 15.60
CA ASP A 174 -0.07 9.72 14.78
C ASP A 174 -1.59 9.96 14.84
N PHE A 175 -2.40 8.89 14.83
CA PHE A 175 -3.86 9.00 15.00
C PHE A 175 -4.22 9.54 16.38
N ALA A 176 -3.51 9.14 17.44
CA ALA A 176 -3.71 9.69 18.78
C ALA A 176 -3.37 11.20 18.83
N ALA A 177 -2.27 11.60 18.17
CA ALA A 177 -1.88 13.00 18.03
C ALA A 177 -2.94 13.87 17.34
N VAL A 178 -3.58 13.35 16.28
CA VAL A 178 -4.66 14.06 15.56
C VAL A 178 -5.99 14.04 16.33
N ARG A 179 -6.29 12.93 17.02
CA ARG A 179 -7.48 12.80 17.91
C ARG A 179 -7.53 13.94 18.92
N ASP A 180 -6.42 14.21 19.60
CA ASP A 180 -6.36 15.21 20.69
C ASP A 180 -6.53 16.66 20.18
N ARG A 181 -6.50 16.89 18.87
CA ARG A 181 -6.65 18.21 18.21
C ARG A 181 -7.93 18.35 17.39
N THR A 182 -8.69 17.27 17.20
CA THR A 182 -9.91 17.29 16.39
C THR A 182 -11.14 17.26 17.28
N THR A 183 -12.25 17.81 16.79
CA THR A 183 -13.55 17.82 17.49
C THR A 183 -14.65 17.22 16.59
N GLY A 184 -15.77 16.81 17.18
CA GLY A 184 -16.92 16.24 16.46
C GLY A 184 -16.67 14.83 15.91
N TRP A 185 -17.22 14.53 14.73
CA TRP A 185 -17.12 13.21 14.08
C TRP A 185 -15.68 12.77 13.81
N ARG A 186 -14.80 13.70 13.39
CA ARG A 186 -13.39 13.41 13.10
C ARG A 186 -12.67 12.86 14.34
N ASN A 187 -12.96 13.44 15.52
CA ASN A 187 -12.40 12.96 16.78
C ASN A 187 -12.79 11.50 17.04
N HIS A 188 -14.07 11.14 16.87
CA HIS A 188 -14.54 9.78 17.09
C HIS A 188 -13.85 8.76 16.16
N MET A 189 -13.68 9.11 14.88
CA MET A 189 -12.95 8.29 13.91
C MET A 189 -11.49 8.08 14.33
N TYR A 190 -10.76 9.16 14.67
CA TYR A 190 -9.37 9.05 15.11
C TYR A 190 -9.22 8.38 16.48
N ALA A 191 -10.22 8.51 17.36
CA ALA A 191 -10.26 7.80 18.63
C ALA A 191 -10.34 6.29 18.42
N LEU A 192 -11.20 5.82 17.51
CA LEU A 192 -11.29 4.42 17.13
C LEU A 192 -9.97 3.91 16.52
N LEU A 193 -9.42 4.64 15.55
CA LEU A 193 -8.17 4.27 14.87
C LEU A 193 -6.93 4.29 15.78
N SER A 194 -6.93 5.13 16.81
CA SER A 194 -5.84 5.20 17.79
C SER A 194 -5.81 4.01 18.77
N LEU A 195 -6.81 3.12 18.76
CA LEU A 195 -6.92 1.96 19.66
C LEU A 195 -6.72 2.31 21.15
N GLY A 196 -7.08 3.54 21.55
CA GLY A 196 -6.92 4.00 22.93
C GLY A 196 -5.49 4.34 23.34
N TRP A 197 -4.57 4.53 22.40
CA TRP A 197 -3.17 4.87 22.66
C TRP A 197 -3.03 6.09 23.59
N ARG A 198 -2.18 5.95 24.62
CA ARG A 198 -1.91 6.96 25.66
C ARG A 198 -0.47 7.48 25.64
N GLY A 199 0.45 6.76 25.03
CA GLY A 199 1.87 7.15 24.94
C GLY A 199 2.67 6.80 26.19
N THR A 200 2.28 5.75 26.92
CA THR A 200 3.05 5.25 28.07
C THR A 200 4.37 4.59 27.64
N ASP A 201 5.35 4.52 28.54
CA ASP A 201 6.66 3.92 28.23
C ASP A 201 6.55 2.46 27.75
N LYS A 202 5.61 1.70 28.33
CA LYS A 202 5.33 0.31 27.93
C LYS A 202 4.80 0.21 26.51
N GLU A 203 3.88 1.11 26.13
CA GLU A 203 3.32 1.18 24.78
C GLU A 203 4.40 1.54 23.76
N TRP A 204 5.25 2.53 24.06
CA TRP A 204 6.38 2.90 23.20
C TRP A 204 7.39 1.77 23.03
N HIS A 205 7.73 1.07 24.11
CA HIS A 205 8.63 -0.07 24.05
C HIS A 205 8.06 -1.20 23.19
N CYS A 206 6.78 -1.52 23.37
CA CYS A 206 6.09 -2.55 22.59
C CYS A 206 6.00 -2.15 21.10
N LEU A 207 5.62 -0.90 20.80
CA LEU A 207 5.56 -0.39 19.43
C LEU A 207 6.92 -0.46 18.75
N HIS A 208 7.99 -0.05 19.44
CA HIS A 208 9.35 -0.11 18.90
C HIS A 208 9.74 -1.55 18.56
N TRP A 209 9.49 -2.50 19.46
CA TRP A 209 9.78 -3.91 19.23
C TRP A 209 8.95 -4.52 18.09
N ALA A 210 7.65 -4.25 18.07
CA ALA A 210 6.75 -4.73 17.02
C ALA A 210 7.15 -4.17 15.65
N TYR A 211 7.51 -2.89 15.57
CA TYR A 211 7.94 -2.25 14.34
C TYR A 211 9.27 -2.83 13.83
N THR A 212 10.26 -3.04 14.72
CA THR A 212 11.51 -3.71 14.36
C THR A 212 11.27 -5.13 13.86
N PHE A 213 10.41 -5.89 14.56
CA PHE A 213 10.08 -7.25 14.17
C PHE A 213 9.43 -7.32 12.78
N LEU A 214 8.44 -6.45 12.51
CA LEU A 214 7.83 -6.37 11.17
C LEU A 214 8.84 -5.94 10.11
N ALA A 215 9.72 -4.97 10.40
CA ALA A 215 10.74 -4.52 9.44
C ALA A 215 11.69 -5.67 9.04
N VAL A 216 12.10 -6.51 10.00
CA VAL A 216 12.93 -7.69 9.74
C VAL A 216 12.19 -8.73 8.90
N LEU A 217 10.88 -8.89 9.08
CA LEU A 217 10.06 -9.84 8.31
C LEU A 217 9.77 -9.34 6.88
N ILE A 218 9.50 -8.04 6.73
CA ILE A 218 9.10 -7.44 5.45
C ILE A 218 10.26 -7.38 4.46
N ILE A 219 11.52 -7.25 4.91
CA ILE A 219 12.67 -7.19 4.00
C ILE A 219 12.81 -8.49 3.17
N PRO A 220 12.92 -9.69 3.77
CA PRO A 220 12.91 -10.94 3.02
C PRO A 220 11.63 -11.14 2.20
N LEU A 221 10.48 -10.73 2.74
CA LEU A 221 9.20 -10.81 2.04
C LEU A 221 9.23 -10.00 0.73
N ALA A 222 9.73 -8.76 0.76
CA ALA A 222 9.84 -7.90 -0.42
C ALA A 222 10.77 -8.51 -1.49
N VAL A 223 11.92 -9.07 -1.07
CA VAL A 223 12.85 -9.77 -1.98
C VAL A 223 12.20 -11.02 -2.58
N SER A 224 11.50 -11.79 -1.76
CA SER A 224 10.78 -13.00 -2.18
C SER A 224 9.68 -12.69 -3.19
N VAL A 225 8.85 -11.67 -2.94
CA VAL A 225 7.77 -11.25 -3.84
C VAL A 225 8.32 -10.87 -5.21
N HIS A 226 9.39 -10.07 -5.27
CA HIS A 226 9.98 -9.70 -6.55
C HIS A 226 10.60 -10.90 -7.29
N SER A 227 11.14 -11.85 -6.54
CA SER A 227 11.71 -13.08 -7.09
C SER A 227 10.62 -14.00 -7.65
N ILE A 228 9.46 -14.12 -6.98
CA ILE A 228 8.31 -14.90 -7.45
C ILE A 228 7.75 -14.30 -8.75
N VAL A 229 7.56 -12.97 -8.80
CA VAL A 229 7.12 -12.27 -10.03
C VAL A 229 8.15 -12.48 -11.15
N SER A 230 9.43 -12.61 -10.83
CA SER A 230 10.47 -12.89 -11.82
C SER A 230 10.41 -14.32 -12.36
N TRP A 231 9.86 -15.29 -11.60
CA TRP A 231 9.69 -16.68 -12.05
C TRP A 231 8.53 -16.87 -13.04
N ASP A 232 7.70 -15.85 -13.24
CA ASP A 232 6.68 -15.87 -14.28
C ASP A 232 7.27 -15.80 -15.70
N PHE A 233 8.52 -15.33 -15.85
CA PHE A 233 9.21 -15.10 -17.12
C PHE A 233 10.35 -16.09 -17.38
#